data_AF-A0A7W3SYW6-F1
#
_entry.id   AF-A0A7W3SYW6-F1
#
_cell.length_a   1.000
_cell.length_b   1.000
_cell.length_c   1.000
_cell.angle_alpha   90.00
_cell.angle_beta   90.00
_cell.angle_gamma   90.00
#
_symmetry.space_group_name_H-M   'P 1'
#
loop_
_entity.id
_entity.type
_entity.pdbx_description
1 polymer ?
#
loop_
_entity_poly.entity_id
_entity_poly.type
_entity_poly.pdbx_seq_one_letter_code
_entity_poly.pdbx_strand_id
1 'polypeptide(L)'
;MEYKYAVAKISDIDNLLEKEDRQTMYHLLNVINNRRELEGKTLNSYIVINTDEPYAHDVVDILKQNGHWGSGKNELLKVVGINKLVKAAHENAVSKGWWDEDRSFGEIIALIHSEASEALEDYRNGRAINDMWLEPEDETMMYAKPCGIPSELADIVIRVFDACGRYGIDLERAITKKMAYNATRPQKHGGKVI
;
A
#
# COMPACT_ATOMS: atom_id res chain seq x y z
N MET A 1 7.76 2.54 -34.48
CA MET A 1 7.84 2.62 -33.01
C MET A 1 9.20 3.19 -32.67
N GLU A 2 9.27 4.31 -31.96
CA GLU A 2 10.55 4.93 -31.60
C GLU A 2 11.04 4.32 -30.29
N TYR A 3 12.08 3.48 -30.35
CA TYR A 3 12.65 2.87 -29.16
C TYR A 3 13.50 3.88 -28.40
N LYS A 4 13.12 4.21 -27.16
CA LYS A 4 13.88 5.14 -26.31
C LYS A 4 15.05 4.49 -25.57
N TYR A 5 14.97 3.20 -25.29
CA TYR A 5 15.97 2.44 -24.53
C TYR A 5 16.08 1.02 -25.09
N ALA A 6 17.25 0.42 -24.94
CA ALA A 6 17.50 -1.00 -25.19
C ALA A 6 18.11 -1.63 -23.94
N VAL A 7 17.62 -2.81 -23.55
CA VAL A 7 18.09 -3.58 -22.40
C VAL A 7 18.37 -5.00 -22.87
N ALA A 8 19.56 -5.51 -22.55
CA ALA A 8 19.96 -6.89 -22.85
C ALA A 8 20.64 -7.49 -21.61
N LYS A 9 20.35 -8.77 -21.32
CA LYS A 9 21.10 -9.50 -20.29
C LYS A 9 22.52 -9.75 -20.80
N ILE A 10 23.50 -9.54 -19.93
CA ILE A 10 24.91 -9.83 -20.25
C ILE A 10 25.09 -11.31 -20.64
N SER A 11 24.38 -12.23 -19.98
CA SER A 11 24.39 -13.65 -20.34
C SER A 11 23.94 -13.91 -21.78
N ASP A 12 22.95 -13.17 -22.27
CA ASP A 12 22.43 -13.37 -23.61
C ASP A 12 23.41 -12.80 -24.63
N ILE A 13 24.03 -11.67 -24.33
CA ILE A 13 25.15 -11.12 -25.13
C ILE A 13 26.28 -12.15 -25.22
N ASP A 14 26.68 -12.73 -24.08
CA ASP A 14 27.80 -13.66 -24.03
C ASP A 14 27.53 -14.98 -24.76
N ASN A 15 26.29 -15.48 -24.67
CA ASN A 15 25.91 -16.78 -25.23
C ASN A 15 25.39 -16.73 -26.67
N LEU A 16 24.79 -15.61 -27.10
CA LEU A 16 24.11 -15.51 -28.39
C LEU A 16 24.89 -14.72 -29.44
N LEU A 17 25.83 -13.85 -29.04
CA LEU A 17 26.60 -13.04 -29.99
C LEU A 17 27.97 -13.64 -30.26
N GLU A 18 28.44 -13.49 -31.51
CA GLU A 18 29.80 -13.81 -31.89
C GLU A 18 30.80 -12.84 -31.21
N LYS A 19 32.06 -13.26 -31.11
CA LYS A 19 33.09 -12.48 -30.41
C LYS A 19 33.27 -11.08 -30.99
N GLU A 20 33.19 -10.95 -32.30
CA GLU A 20 33.36 -9.68 -33.03
C GLU A 20 32.20 -8.71 -32.76
N ASP A 21 30.97 -9.22 -32.71
CA ASP A 21 29.77 -8.43 -32.35
C ASP A 21 29.85 -7.94 -30.91
N ARG A 22 30.27 -8.80 -29.97
CA ARG A 22 30.46 -8.41 -28.56
C ARG A 22 31.49 -7.29 -28.42
N GLN A 23 32.63 -7.42 -29.10
CA GLN A 23 33.69 -6.40 -29.08
C GLN A 23 33.21 -5.07 -29.66
N THR A 24 32.48 -5.12 -30.77
CA THR A 24 31.87 -3.94 -31.39
C THR A 24 30.89 -3.26 -30.44
N MET A 25 30.02 -4.02 -29.78
CA MET A 25 29.07 -3.49 -28.80
C MET A 25 29.79 -2.78 -27.63
N TYR A 26 30.79 -3.42 -27.01
CA TYR A 26 31.56 -2.82 -25.93
C TYR A 26 32.31 -1.56 -26.38
N HIS A 27 32.86 -1.56 -27.60
CA HIS A 27 33.49 -0.38 -28.16
C HIS A 27 32.50 0.79 -28.29
N LEU A 28 31.30 0.55 -28.83
CA LEU A 28 30.28 1.58 -28.97
C LEU A 28 29.83 2.15 -27.62
N LEU A 29 29.61 1.29 -26.62
CA LEU A 29 29.24 1.72 -25.26
C LEU A 29 30.33 2.61 -24.64
N ASN A 30 31.60 2.25 -24.80
CA ASN A 30 32.73 3.04 -24.31
C ASN A 30 32.83 4.40 -25.01
N VAL A 31 32.65 4.44 -26.33
CA VAL A 31 32.65 5.70 -27.10
C VAL A 31 31.54 6.63 -26.59
N ILE A 32 30.34 6.11 -26.34
CA ILE A 32 29.22 6.89 -25.80
C ILE A 32 29.58 7.44 -24.41
N ASN A 33 30.07 6.59 -23.51
CA ASN A 33 30.41 7.01 -22.15
C ASN A 33 31.52 8.08 -22.11
N ASN A 34 32.58 7.90 -22.91
CA ASN A 34 33.66 8.89 -23.01
C ASN A 34 33.15 10.25 -23.53
N ARG A 35 32.27 10.25 -24.54
CA ARG A 35 31.69 11.50 -25.06
C ARG A 35 30.81 12.19 -24.02
N ARG A 36 30.06 11.42 -23.23
CA ARG A 36 29.25 11.97 -22.14
C ARG A 36 30.09 12.59 -21.04
N GLU A 37 31.21 11.97 -20.69
CA GLU A 37 32.17 12.51 -19.72
C GLU A 37 32.76 13.83 -20.21
N LEU A 38 33.12 13.94 -21.49
CA LEU A 38 33.58 15.19 -22.11
C LEU A 38 32.51 16.30 -22.08
N GLU A 39 31.23 15.94 -22.06
CA GLU A 39 30.10 16.86 -21.88
C GLU A 39 29.78 17.15 -20.39
N GLY A 40 30.60 16.68 -19.46
CA GLY A 40 30.40 16.87 -18.01
C GLY A 40 29.26 16.04 -17.42
N LYS A 41 28.80 15.00 -18.12
CA LYS A 41 27.71 14.12 -17.65
C LYS A 41 28.29 12.94 -16.86
N THR A 42 27.61 12.58 -15.78
CA THR A 42 27.96 11.40 -14.99
C THR A 42 27.53 10.10 -15.67
N LEU A 43 28.18 8.99 -15.29
CA LEU A 43 27.76 7.66 -15.71
C LEU A 43 26.33 7.41 -15.21
N ASN A 44 25.44 6.99 -16.11
CA ASN A 44 24.09 6.66 -15.70
C ASN A 44 24.11 5.36 -14.89
N SER A 45 23.50 5.40 -13.72
CA SER A 45 23.15 4.20 -12.96
C SER A 45 21.67 3.94 -13.18
N TYR A 46 21.35 2.74 -13.64
CA TYR A 46 19.97 2.31 -13.87
C TYR A 46 19.65 1.13 -12.94
N ILE A 47 18.45 1.14 -12.38
CA ILE A 47 17.87 -0.05 -11.76
C ILE A 47 17.02 -0.72 -12.84
N VAL A 48 17.39 -1.94 -13.21
CA VAL A 48 16.62 -2.76 -14.15
C VAL A 48 15.87 -3.80 -13.34
N ILE A 49 14.56 -3.87 -13.54
CA ILE A 49 13.68 -4.77 -12.79
C ILE A 49 13.05 -5.73 -13.77
N ASN A 50 13.30 -7.02 -13.57
CA ASN A 50 12.61 -8.06 -14.30
C ASN A 50 11.15 -8.11 -13.82
N THR A 51 10.20 -7.94 -14.74
CA THR A 51 8.77 -7.92 -14.42
C THR A 51 8.20 -9.28 -14.04
N ASP A 52 8.95 -10.36 -14.30
CA ASP A 52 8.54 -11.73 -13.94
C ASP A 52 8.82 -12.06 -12.46
N GLU A 53 9.56 -11.19 -11.76
CA GLU A 53 9.91 -11.39 -10.35
C GLU A 53 8.73 -11.03 -9.42
N PRO A 54 8.54 -11.75 -8.30
CA PRO A 54 7.38 -11.55 -7.43
C PRO A 54 7.29 -10.14 -6.82
N TYR A 55 8.44 -9.47 -6.63
CA TYR A 55 8.52 -8.11 -6.10
C TYR A 55 8.31 -7.01 -7.16
N ALA A 56 8.20 -7.37 -8.44
CA ALA A 56 8.06 -6.39 -9.52
C ALA A 56 6.77 -5.57 -9.38
N HIS A 57 5.70 -6.18 -8.85
CA HIS A 57 4.43 -5.50 -8.58
C HIS A 57 4.58 -4.35 -7.59
N ASP A 58 5.31 -4.56 -6.49
CA ASP A 58 5.54 -3.53 -5.48
C ASP A 58 6.27 -2.32 -6.08
N VAL A 59 7.27 -2.58 -6.93
CA VAL A 59 8.02 -1.50 -7.59
C VAL A 59 7.17 -0.78 -8.62
N VAL A 60 6.37 -1.51 -9.41
CA VAL A 60 5.41 -0.91 -10.34
C VAL A 60 4.43 0.01 -9.60
N ASP A 61 3.95 -0.40 -8.43
CA ASP A 61 3.02 0.41 -7.64
C ASP A 61 3.68 1.65 -7.06
N ILE A 62 4.94 1.56 -6.59
CA ILE A 62 5.74 2.73 -6.22
C ILE A 62 5.89 3.68 -7.41
N LEU A 63 6.22 3.17 -8.60
CA LEU A 63 6.42 4.00 -9.79
C LEU A 63 5.11 4.65 -10.26
N LYS A 64 3.98 3.94 -10.22
CA LYS A 64 2.65 4.51 -10.50
C LYS A 64 2.30 5.64 -9.53
N GLN A 65 2.54 5.44 -8.24
CA GLN A 65 2.27 6.45 -7.21
C GLN A 65 3.06 7.75 -7.42
N ASN A 66 4.24 7.66 -8.06
CA ASN A 66 5.10 8.80 -8.36
C ASN A 66 4.92 9.32 -9.80
N GLY A 67 3.94 8.83 -10.56
CA GLY A 67 3.69 9.28 -11.93
C GLY A 67 4.78 8.90 -12.92
N HIS A 68 5.58 7.88 -12.61
CA HIS A 68 6.70 7.40 -13.43
C HIS A 68 6.37 6.11 -14.20
N TRP A 69 5.14 5.57 -14.09
CA TRP A 69 4.71 4.36 -14.80
C TRP A 69 3.23 4.40 -15.21
N GLY A 70 2.95 4.04 -16.47
CA GLY A 70 1.61 4.07 -17.08
C GLY A 70 1.32 5.35 -17.87
N SER A 71 0.56 5.23 -18.97
CA SER A 71 0.18 6.37 -19.82
C SER A 71 -1.10 7.04 -19.30
N GLY A 72 -0.97 8.28 -18.82
CA GLY A 72 -2.09 9.21 -18.75
C GLY A 72 -2.74 9.39 -17.39
N LYS A 73 -3.15 10.64 -17.16
CA LYS A 73 -4.01 11.13 -16.08
C LYS A 73 -5.10 10.12 -15.71
N ASN A 74 -5.09 9.65 -14.47
CA ASN A 74 -6.29 9.11 -13.81
C ASN A 74 -6.34 9.67 -12.39
N GLU A 75 -7.04 10.81 -12.25
CA GLU A 75 -7.82 11.05 -11.04
C GLU A 75 -8.84 9.91 -10.90
N LEU A 76 -9.13 9.50 -9.66
CA LEU A 76 -10.16 8.53 -9.24
C LEU A 76 -9.74 7.04 -9.18
N LEU A 77 -8.74 6.79 -8.33
CA LEU A 77 -8.78 5.89 -7.17
C LEU A 77 -7.32 5.65 -6.78
N LYS A 78 -6.76 6.58 -6.00
CA LYS A 78 -5.53 6.29 -5.26
C LYS A 78 -5.86 5.09 -4.40
N VAL A 79 -5.32 3.92 -4.73
CA VAL A 79 -5.22 2.82 -3.76
C VAL A 79 -4.34 3.39 -2.64
N VAL A 80 -4.99 3.86 -1.57
CA VAL A 80 -4.30 4.39 -0.41
C VAL A 80 -3.73 3.18 0.31
N GLY A 81 -2.41 2.99 0.26
CA GLY A 81 -1.74 1.90 0.98
C GLY A 81 -2.07 1.95 2.47
N ILE A 82 -2.09 0.79 3.14
CA ILE A 82 -2.57 0.67 4.54
C ILE A 82 -1.78 1.62 5.45
N ASN A 83 -0.46 1.73 5.24
CA ASN A 83 0.39 2.63 6.01
C ASN A 83 0.03 4.12 5.85
N LYS A 84 -0.54 4.54 4.71
CA LYS A 84 -1.05 5.91 4.53
C LYS A 84 -2.35 6.13 5.32
N LEU A 85 -3.22 5.12 5.39
CA LEU A 85 -4.44 5.19 6.21
C LEU A 85 -4.11 5.18 7.70
N VAL A 86 -3.14 4.37 8.14
CA VAL A 86 -2.58 4.39 9.50
C VAL A 86 -2.12 5.79 9.87
N LYS A 87 -1.31 6.41 9.00
CA LYS A 87 -0.82 7.77 9.20
C LYS A 87 -1.97 8.78 9.30
N ALA A 88 -2.92 8.74 8.37
CA ALA A 88 -4.04 9.68 8.34
C ALA A 88 -4.94 9.58 9.58
N ALA A 89 -5.27 8.35 10.01
CA ALA A 89 -6.07 8.12 11.22
C ALA A 89 -5.36 8.66 12.47
N HIS A 90 -4.07 8.36 12.61
CA HIS A 90 -3.29 8.81 13.77
C HIS A 90 -3.08 10.33 13.79
N GLU A 91 -2.74 10.94 12.65
CA GLU A 91 -2.62 12.41 12.55
C GLU A 91 -3.94 13.12 12.88
N ASN A 92 -5.07 12.59 12.42
CA ASN A 92 -6.38 13.11 12.79
C ASN A 92 -6.61 12.98 14.31
N ALA A 93 -6.33 11.81 14.91
CA ALA A 93 -6.50 11.61 16.35
C ALA A 93 -5.65 12.58 17.19
N VAL A 94 -4.38 12.77 16.81
CA VAL A 94 -3.46 13.74 17.44
C VAL A 94 -3.99 15.16 17.29
N SER A 95 -4.41 15.57 16.08
CA SER A 95 -4.92 16.92 15.84
C SER A 95 -6.20 17.26 16.62
N LYS A 96 -6.93 16.24 17.07
CA LYS A 96 -8.15 16.36 17.88
C LYS A 96 -7.86 16.26 19.39
N GLY A 97 -6.60 16.18 19.80
CA GLY A 97 -6.17 16.14 21.20
C GLY A 97 -6.38 14.79 21.88
N TRP A 98 -6.68 13.72 21.13
CA TRP A 98 -6.94 12.40 21.73
C TRP A 98 -5.71 11.74 22.36
N TRP A 99 -4.53 12.31 22.13
CA TRP A 99 -3.24 11.88 22.67
C TRP A 99 -2.56 12.99 23.50
N ASP A 100 -3.30 14.01 23.93
CA ASP A 100 -2.80 15.04 24.86
C ASP A 100 -2.48 14.45 26.24
N GLU A 101 -3.23 13.41 26.63
CA GLU A 101 -2.97 12.55 27.77
C GLU A 101 -2.71 11.11 27.30
N ASP A 102 -1.82 10.40 27.99
CA ASP A 102 -1.54 9.00 27.69
C ASP A 102 -2.71 8.10 28.12
N ARG A 103 -2.98 7.09 27.29
CA ARG A 103 -3.93 6.01 27.57
C ARG A 103 -3.18 4.70 27.77
N SER A 104 -3.69 3.87 28.66
CA SER A 104 -3.24 2.49 28.77
C SER A 104 -3.61 1.70 27.51
N PHE A 105 -2.82 0.68 27.21
CA PHE A 105 -3.14 -0.23 26.11
C PHE A 105 -4.51 -0.92 26.30
N GLY A 106 -4.91 -1.18 27.55
CA GLY A 106 -6.21 -1.75 27.87
C GLY A 106 -7.38 -0.86 27.46
N GLU A 107 -7.28 0.45 27.67
CA GLU A 107 -8.29 1.42 27.22
C GLU A 107 -8.39 1.46 25.69
N ILE A 108 -7.25 1.40 24.98
CA ILE A 108 -7.25 1.35 23.51
C ILE A 108 -7.98 0.10 23.01
N ILE A 109 -7.72 -1.06 23.61
CA ILE A 109 -8.41 -2.31 23.25
C ILE A 109 -9.92 -2.22 23.56
N ALA A 110 -10.29 -1.60 24.68
CA ALA A 110 -11.70 -1.40 25.03
C ALA A 110 -12.42 -0.50 24.01
N LEU A 111 -11.77 0.56 23.51
CA LEU A 111 -12.31 1.43 22.46
C LEU A 111 -12.46 0.68 21.12
N ILE A 112 -11.51 -0.18 20.74
CA ILE A 112 -11.67 -1.01 19.54
C ILE A 112 -12.87 -1.97 19.69
N HIS A 113 -13.03 -2.53 20.88
CA HIS A 113 -14.13 -3.45 21.19
C HIS A 113 -15.49 -2.76 21.23
N SER A 114 -15.57 -1.48 21.62
CA SER A 114 -16.84 -0.75 21.62
C SER A 114 -17.40 -0.60 20.21
N GLU A 115 -16.57 -0.33 19.19
CA GLU A 115 -17.03 -0.24 17.78
C GLU A 115 -17.63 -1.58 17.29
N ALA A 116 -17.04 -2.71 17.71
CA ALA A 116 -17.62 -4.03 17.42
C ALA A 116 -18.97 -4.26 18.12
N SER A 117 -19.18 -3.63 19.28
CA SER A 117 -20.46 -3.67 19.99
C SER A 117 -21.50 -2.79 19.29
N GLU A 118 -21.13 -1.63 18.75
CA GLU A 118 -22.02 -0.77 17.95
C GLU A 118 -22.53 -1.50 16.70
N ALA A 119 -21.65 -2.19 15.98
CA ALA A 119 -22.04 -3.05 14.85
C ALA A 119 -23.05 -4.14 15.25
N LEU A 120 -22.87 -4.74 16.44
CA LEU A 120 -23.80 -5.74 16.96
C LEU A 120 -25.15 -5.13 17.34
N GLU A 121 -25.17 -3.94 17.92
CA GLU A 121 -26.42 -3.25 18.27
C GLU A 121 -27.23 -2.89 17.02
N ASP A 122 -26.60 -2.44 15.94
CA ASP A 122 -27.31 -2.20 14.67
C ASP A 122 -27.94 -3.49 14.10
N TYR A 123 -27.22 -4.61 14.18
CA TYR A 123 -27.77 -5.91 13.80
C TYR A 123 -28.98 -6.28 14.67
N ARG A 124 -28.90 -6.06 15.98
CA ARG A 124 -30.00 -6.32 16.93
C ARG A 124 -31.22 -5.44 16.67
N ASN A 125 -31.00 -4.23 16.18
CA ASN A 125 -32.05 -3.30 15.76
C ASN A 125 -32.65 -3.65 14.39
N GLY A 126 -32.24 -4.76 13.77
CA GLY A 126 -32.79 -5.25 12.51
C GLY A 126 -32.26 -4.52 11.28
N ARG A 127 -31.15 -3.78 11.39
CA ARG A 127 -30.47 -3.20 10.22
C ARG A 127 -29.87 -4.30 9.35
N ALA A 128 -29.85 -4.08 8.04
CA ALA A 128 -29.23 -5.03 7.12
C ALA A 128 -27.69 -4.93 7.22
N ILE A 129 -27.02 -6.10 7.13
CA ILE A 129 -25.56 -6.23 7.33
C ILE A 129 -24.74 -5.33 6.39
N ASN A 130 -25.26 -5.08 5.18
CA ASN A 130 -24.60 -4.30 4.13
C ASN A 130 -25.20 -2.90 3.95
N ASP A 131 -26.12 -2.47 4.82
CA ASP A 131 -26.77 -1.17 4.72
C ASP A 131 -25.98 -0.11 5.50
N MET A 132 -25.82 1.05 4.88
CA MET A 132 -25.16 2.22 5.45
C MET A 132 -26.08 3.42 5.23
N TRP A 133 -26.28 4.20 6.27
CA TRP A 133 -27.17 5.35 6.25
C TRP A 133 -26.49 6.58 6.83
N LEU A 134 -27.08 7.75 6.63
CA LEU A 134 -26.56 9.03 7.09
C LEU A 134 -27.45 9.54 8.22
N GLU A 135 -26.89 9.70 9.41
CA GLU A 135 -27.54 10.35 10.55
C GLU A 135 -27.24 11.85 10.51
N PRO A 136 -28.26 12.73 10.42
CA PRO A 136 -28.05 14.17 10.48
C PRO A 136 -27.44 14.57 11.83
N GLU A 137 -26.31 15.29 11.82
CA GLU A 137 -25.73 15.83 13.06
C GLU A 137 -26.35 17.18 13.46
N ASP A 138 -27.01 17.85 12.51
CA ASP A 138 -27.72 19.11 12.71
C ASP A 138 -29.01 19.19 11.87
N GLU A 139 -29.85 20.18 12.17
CA GLU A 139 -31.12 20.44 11.46
C GLU A 139 -30.92 20.80 9.97
N THR A 140 -29.70 21.15 9.56
CA THR A 140 -29.37 21.58 8.20
C THR A 140 -28.97 20.42 7.28
N MET A 141 -28.71 19.23 7.85
CA MET A 141 -28.16 18.06 7.16
C MET A 141 -26.84 18.33 6.41
N MET A 142 -26.15 19.42 6.72
CA MET A 142 -24.91 19.79 6.01
C MET A 142 -23.76 18.86 6.38
N TYR A 143 -23.79 18.31 7.59
CA TYR A 143 -22.89 17.27 8.07
C TYR A 143 -23.74 16.11 8.57
N ALA A 144 -23.61 14.96 7.90
CA ALA A 144 -24.31 13.75 8.29
C ALA A 144 -23.29 12.65 8.59
N LYS A 145 -23.43 12.04 9.75
CA LYS A 145 -22.58 10.95 10.23
C LYS A 145 -22.92 9.68 9.45
N PRO A 146 -21.95 8.99 8.83
CA PRO A 146 -22.17 7.65 8.32
C PRO A 146 -22.41 6.68 9.49
N CYS A 147 -23.47 5.89 9.37
CA CYS A 147 -23.94 4.92 10.36
C CYS A 147 -24.28 3.59 9.66
N GLY A 148 -24.50 2.54 10.45
CA GLY A 148 -24.75 1.19 9.93
C GLY A 148 -23.57 0.26 10.20
N ILE A 149 -23.84 -1.05 10.14
CA ILE A 149 -22.85 -2.12 10.38
C ILE A 149 -21.55 -1.91 9.56
N PRO A 150 -21.58 -1.55 8.26
CA PRO A 150 -20.35 -1.29 7.52
C PRO A 150 -19.55 -0.09 8.04
N SER A 151 -20.21 0.93 8.60
CA SER A 151 -19.55 2.11 9.19
C SER A 151 -18.84 1.74 10.48
N GLU A 152 -19.52 1.00 11.36
CA GLU A 152 -18.94 0.56 12.63
C GLU A 152 -17.76 -0.41 12.43
N LEU A 153 -17.83 -1.28 11.42
CA LEU A 153 -16.68 -2.11 11.01
C LEU A 153 -15.51 -1.27 10.49
N ALA A 154 -15.78 -0.14 9.83
CA ALA A 154 -14.73 0.79 9.42
C ALA A 154 -14.12 1.49 10.66
N ASP A 155 -14.92 1.85 11.65
CA ASP A 155 -14.43 2.46 12.89
C ASP A 155 -13.52 1.50 13.68
N ILE A 156 -13.80 0.20 13.73
CA ILE A 156 -12.85 -0.81 14.25
C ILE A 156 -11.48 -0.66 13.57
N VAL A 157 -11.47 -0.60 12.24
CA VAL A 157 -10.24 -0.52 11.44
C VAL A 157 -9.52 0.81 11.70
N ILE A 158 -10.24 1.93 11.79
CA ILE A 158 -9.70 3.25 12.08
C ILE A 158 -9.08 3.32 13.48
N ARG A 159 -9.72 2.71 14.50
CA ARG A 159 -9.14 2.60 15.85
C ARG A 159 -7.86 1.79 15.87
N VAL A 160 -7.81 0.68 15.13
CA VAL A 160 -6.59 -0.12 14.96
C VAL A 160 -5.50 0.68 14.23
N PHE A 161 -5.88 1.47 13.23
CA PHE A 161 -4.96 2.34 12.50
C PHE A 161 -4.35 3.42 13.38
N ASP A 162 -5.14 4.14 14.19
CA ASP A 162 -4.63 5.11 15.16
C ASP A 162 -3.68 4.45 16.17
N ALA A 163 -4.06 3.30 16.74
CA ALA A 163 -3.20 2.56 17.66
C ALA A 163 -1.87 2.15 17.00
N CYS A 164 -1.90 1.67 15.75
CA CYS A 164 -0.68 1.32 15.01
C CYS A 164 0.19 2.56 14.75
N GLY A 165 -0.42 3.70 14.40
CA GLY A 165 0.30 4.96 14.23
C GLY A 165 0.97 5.42 15.52
N ARG A 166 0.25 5.37 16.65
CA ARG A 166 0.76 5.72 17.99
C ARG A 166 1.97 4.88 18.39
N TYR A 167 1.95 3.58 18.11
CA TYR A 167 3.00 2.63 18.50
C TYR A 167 4.06 2.38 17.42
N GLY A 168 3.98 3.03 16.26
CA GLY A 168 4.92 2.82 15.15
C GLY A 168 4.86 1.40 14.56
N ILE A 169 3.69 0.77 14.56
CA ILE A 169 3.48 -0.58 14.03
C ILE A 169 3.31 -0.50 12.51
N ASP A 170 4.17 -1.22 11.77
CA ASP A 170 4.01 -1.44 10.33
C ASP A 170 2.91 -2.48 10.07
N LEU A 171 1.67 -2.02 10.11
CA LEU A 171 0.48 -2.85 10.00
C LEU A 171 0.38 -3.53 8.63
N GLU A 172 0.76 -2.83 7.56
CA GLU A 172 0.77 -3.37 6.19
C GLU A 172 1.69 -4.60 6.11
N ARG A 173 2.92 -4.49 6.61
CA ARG A 173 3.85 -5.63 6.67
C ARG A 173 3.35 -6.74 7.57
N ALA A 174 2.73 -6.41 8.70
CA ALA A 174 2.15 -7.40 9.62
C ALA A 174 1.03 -8.21 8.95
N ILE A 175 0.13 -7.52 8.23
CA ILE A 175 -0.96 -8.14 7.47
C ILE A 175 -0.39 -9.03 6.37
N THR A 176 0.53 -8.53 5.53
CA THR A 176 1.12 -9.31 4.43
C THR A 176 1.79 -10.59 4.94
N LYS A 177 2.60 -10.49 5.99
CA LYS A 177 3.22 -11.67 6.63
C LYS A 177 2.17 -12.63 7.17
N LYS A 178 1.15 -12.12 7.85
CA LYS A 178 0.11 -12.96 8.48
C LYS A 178 -0.76 -13.66 7.45
N MET A 179 -1.12 -12.99 6.36
CA MET A 179 -1.88 -13.56 5.25
C MET A 179 -1.07 -14.65 4.54
N ALA A 180 0.21 -14.41 4.24
CA ALA A 180 1.10 -15.42 3.66
C ALA A 180 1.18 -16.68 4.53
N TYR A 181 1.34 -16.51 5.85
CA TYR A 181 1.31 -17.63 6.81
C TYR A 181 -0.07 -18.30 6.91
N ASN A 182 -1.16 -17.54 6.92
CA ASN A 182 -2.51 -18.11 6.98
C ASN A 182 -2.83 -18.95 5.72
N ALA A 183 -2.28 -18.59 4.56
CA ALA A 183 -2.40 -19.37 3.32
C ALA A 183 -1.70 -20.73 3.40
N THR A 184 -0.70 -20.90 4.28
CA THR A 184 -0.06 -22.20 4.50
C THR A 184 -0.84 -23.11 5.46
N ARG A 185 -1.93 -22.62 6.08
CA ARG A 185 -2.71 -23.42 7.02
C ARG A 185 -3.59 -24.43 6.28
N PRO A 186 -3.72 -25.66 6.81
CA PRO A 186 -4.68 -26.61 6.26
C PRO A 186 -6.12 -26.09 6.43
N GLN A 187 -7.03 -26.58 5.60
CA GLN A 187 -8.44 -26.24 5.68
C GLN A 187 -8.99 -26.55 7.09
N LYS A 188 -9.66 -25.56 7.71
CA LYS A 188 -10.19 -25.65 9.09
C LYS A 188 -9.14 -26.02 10.16
N HIS A 189 -7.91 -25.51 10.02
CA HIS A 189 -6.89 -25.65 11.05
C HIS A 189 -7.38 -25.12 12.41
N GLY A 190 -7.41 -25.98 13.43
CA GLY A 190 -7.92 -25.67 14.77
C GLY A 190 -9.18 -26.43 15.18
N GLY A 191 -9.80 -27.21 14.28
CA GLY A 191 -10.84 -28.18 14.63
C GLY A 191 -12.10 -27.59 15.27
N LYS A 192 -12.32 -26.27 15.18
CA LYS A 192 -13.54 -25.66 15.71
C LYS A 192 -14.71 -25.97 14.77
N VAL A 193 -15.71 -26.63 15.34
CA VAL A 193 -16.95 -27.06 14.69
C VAL A 193 -17.92 -25.88 14.49
N ILE A 194 -17.58 -24.72 15.06
CA ILE A 194 -18.31 -23.46 15.01
C ILE A 194 -17.29 -22.35 14.73
#